data_AF-A0A5C3NSY2-F1
#
_entry.id   AF-A0A5C3NSY2-F1
#
_cell.length_a   1.000
_cell.length_b   1.000
_cell.length_c   1.000
_cell.angle_alpha   90.00
_cell.angle_beta   90.00
_cell.angle_gamma   90.00
#
_symmetry.space_group_name_H-M   'P 1'
#
loop_
_entity.id
_entity.type
_entity.pdbx_description
1 polymer ?
#
loop_
_entity_poly.entity_id
_entity_poly.type
_entity_poly.pdbx_seq_one_letter_code
_entity_poly.pdbx_strand_id
1 'polypeptide(L)'
;LSYTNLRAIVPNNFPSHDVPAYPPLPILRRTWSRPSFVRTGDPSFDELCMAGYVQRHGTRAERRALTEFSGVHEACIKERQRLAEVQRTRACENAKLLLAHLVAAEDVFLLAAGNDPAAYLEAVATKRLYEQISARLSPSS
;
A
#
# COMPACT_ATOMS: atom_id res chain seq x y z
N LEU A 1 -11.73 -31.64 16.95
CA LEU A 1 -10.99 -30.36 16.86
C LEU A 1 -11.64 -29.56 15.74
N SER A 2 -12.38 -28.49 16.08
CA SER A 2 -13.06 -27.66 15.08
C SER A 2 -12.03 -26.85 14.31
N TYR A 3 -11.97 -27.01 12.99
CA TYR A 3 -11.12 -26.27 12.05
C TYR A 3 -11.50 -24.77 11.91
N THR A 4 -12.29 -24.21 12.83
CA THR A 4 -12.85 -22.86 12.73
C THR A 4 -11.89 -21.73 13.10
N ASN A 5 -10.66 -22.01 13.52
CA ASN A 5 -9.68 -20.98 13.90
C ASN A 5 -8.44 -20.93 13.00
N LEU A 6 -8.52 -21.43 11.76
CA LEU A 6 -7.53 -21.05 10.74
C LEU A 6 -7.83 -19.61 10.33
N ARG A 7 -7.21 -18.64 11.01
CA ARG A 7 -7.17 -17.25 10.52
C ARG A 7 -6.56 -17.31 9.11
N ALA A 8 -7.39 -17.10 8.11
CA ALA A 8 -6.95 -17.15 6.72
C ALA A 8 -6.02 -15.96 6.42
N ILE A 9 -5.00 -16.20 5.59
CA ILE A 9 -4.19 -15.13 5.01
C ILE A 9 -5.13 -14.20 4.25
N VAL A 10 -5.18 -12.92 4.65
CA VAL A 10 -6.05 -11.95 3.99
C VAL A 10 -5.35 -11.47 2.70
N PRO A 11 -6.01 -11.45 1.54
CA PRO A 11 -5.43 -10.88 0.34
C PRO A 11 -4.93 -9.44 0.59
N ASN A 12 -3.68 -9.17 0.20
CA ASN A 12 -3.07 -7.85 0.41
C ASN A 12 -3.31 -6.87 -0.75
N ASN A 13 -4.20 -7.21 -1.67
CA ASN A 13 -4.54 -6.37 -2.82
C ASN A 13 -5.95 -5.82 -2.66
N PHE A 14 -6.16 -4.60 -3.15
CA PHE A 14 -7.50 -4.06 -3.34
C PHE A 14 -7.95 -4.29 -4.79
N PRO A 15 -9.24 -4.57 -5.02
CA PRO A 15 -9.82 -4.52 -6.35
C PRO A 15 -9.56 -3.16 -7.00
N SER A 16 -9.36 -3.15 -8.33
CA SER A 16 -9.04 -1.91 -9.06
C SER A 16 -10.14 -0.84 -8.96
N HIS A 17 -11.39 -1.24 -8.75
CA HIS A 17 -12.52 -0.32 -8.57
C HIS A 17 -12.55 0.34 -7.18
N ASP A 18 -11.89 -0.25 -6.19
CA ASP A 18 -11.81 0.28 -4.82
C ASP A 18 -10.64 1.27 -4.66
N VAL A 19 -9.68 1.26 -5.59
CA VAL A 19 -8.56 2.20 -5.59
C VAL A 19 -8.96 3.43 -6.41
N PRO A 20 -9.08 4.62 -5.80
CA PRO A 20 -9.52 5.80 -6.54
C PRO A 20 -8.51 6.13 -7.65
N ALA A 21 -9.01 6.35 -8.87
CA ALA A 21 -8.20 6.80 -9.99
C ALA A 21 -7.89 8.29 -9.83
N TYR A 22 -6.70 8.72 -10.25
CA TYR A 22 -6.40 10.15 -10.27
C TYR A 22 -7.33 10.87 -11.25
N PRO A 23 -7.91 12.02 -10.87
CA PRO A 23 -8.69 12.80 -11.80
C PRO A 23 -7.80 13.26 -12.96
N PRO A 24 -8.34 13.42 -14.18
CA PRO A 24 -7.60 14.02 -15.28
C PRO A 24 -7.44 15.53 -15.05
N LEU A 25 -6.28 16.08 -15.44
CA LEU A 25 -6.07 17.53 -15.42
C LEU A 25 -7.12 18.26 -16.26
N PRO A 26 -7.63 19.41 -15.79
CA PRO A 26 -8.60 20.21 -16.54
C PRO A 26 -8.14 20.51 -17.96
N ILE A 27 -9.10 20.50 -18.88
CA ILE A 27 -8.86 20.89 -20.27
C ILE A 27 -8.99 22.41 -20.37
N LEU A 28 -7.89 23.07 -20.71
CA LEU A 28 -7.87 24.52 -20.92
C LEU A 28 -8.39 24.84 -22.33
N ARG A 29 -9.22 25.88 -22.44
CA ARG A 29 -9.75 26.29 -23.74
C ARG A 29 -8.66 27.00 -24.53
N ARG A 30 -8.36 26.45 -25.71
CA ARG A 30 -7.50 27.12 -26.69
C ARG A 30 -8.23 28.31 -27.29
N THR A 31 -7.56 29.44 -27.32
CA THR A 31 -8.02 30.66 -27.99
C THR A 31 -6.83 31.30 -28.68
N TRP A 32 -7.07 31.94 -29.83
CA TRP A 32 -6.04 32.59 -30.63
C TRP A 32 -5.20 33.63 -29.89
N SER A 33 -5.73 34.22 -28.81
CA SER A 33 -5.08 35.26 -28.02
C SER A 33 -4.23 34.75 -26.83
N ARG A 34 -4.17 33.43 -26.59
CA ARG A 34 -3.50 32.88 -25.39
C ARG A 34 -2.43 31.86 -25.78
N PRO A 35 -1.26 31.88 -25.11
CA PRO A 35 -0.23 30.87 -25.34
C PRO A 35 -0.75 29.47 -25.00
N SER A 36 -0.31 28.44 -25.72
CA SER A 36 -0.73 27.06 -25.41
C SER A 36 -0.03 26.55 -24.14
N PHE A 37 -0.80 25.91 -23.26
CA PHE A 37 -0.22 25.14 -22.16
C PHE A 37 0.30 23.79 -22.67
N VAL A 38 1.52 23.43 -22.29
CA VAL A 38 2.18 22.18 -22.67
C VAL A 38 2.35 21.34 -21.40
N ARG A 39 1.84 20.11 -21.44
CA ARG A 39 2.01 19.12 -20.37
C ARG A 39 3.37 18.45 -20.48
N THR A 40 4.02 18.26 -19.36
CA THR A 40 5.31 17.58 -19.24
C THR A 40 5.16 16.07 -19.09
N GLY A 41 3.98 15.61 -18.64
CA GLY A 41 3.72 14.20 -18.37
C GLY A 41 3.89 13.81 -16.91
N ASP A 42 4.49 14.66 -16.08
CA ASP A 42 4.45 14.53 -14.61
C ASP A 42 3.17 15.23 -14.10
N PRO A 43 2.20 14.47 -13.53
CA PRO A 43 0.95 15.05 -13.06
C PRO A 43 1.10 16.11 -11.96
N SER A 44 2.06 15.93 -11.05
CA SER A 44 2.25 16.83 -9.91
C SER A 44 2.87 18.14 -10.36
N PHE A 45 3.86 18.03 -11.25
CA PHE A 45 4.48 19.21 -11.87
C PHE A 45 3.51 19.93 -12.79
N ASP A 46 2.73 19.19 -13.59
CA ASP A 46 1.75 19.76 -14.51
C ASP A 46 0.62 20.48 -13.76
N GLU A 47 0.18 20.01 -12.59
CA GLU A 47 -0.78 20.74 -11.74
C GLU A 47 -0.22 22.09 -11.28
N LEU A 48 1.03 22.11 -10.77
CA LEU A 48 1.69 23.33 -10.32
C LEU A 48 1.85 24.34 -11.47
N CYS A 49 2.32 23.87 -12.63
CA CYS A 49 2.47 24.70 -13.83
C CYS A 49 1.11 25.21 -14.34
N MET A 50 0.07 24.37 -14.28
CA MET A 50 -1.28 24.75 -14.69
C MET A 50 -1.85 25.82 -13.75
N ALA A 51 -1.60 25.74 -12.45
CA ALA A 51 -1.99 26.77 -11.50
C ALA A 51 -1.39 28.14 -11.85
N GLY A 52 -0.08 28.19 -12.12
CA GLY A 52 0.59 29.42 -12.54
C GLY A 52 0.07 29.94 -13.90
N TYR A 53 -0.17 29.05 -14.86
CA TYR A 53 -0.71 29.42 -16.16
C TYR A 53 -2.12 30.00 -16.05
N VAL A 54 -3.01 29.31 -15.34
CA VAL A 54 -4.42 29.69 -15.17
C VAL A 54 -4.55 30.95 -14.31
N GLN A 55 -3.59 31.24 -13.43
CA GLN A 55 -3.55 32.50 -12.70
C GLN A 55 -3.23 33.69 -13.62
N ARG A 56 -2.28 33.54 -14.55
CA ARG A 56 -1.84 34.63 -15.44
C ARG A 56 -2.74 34.83 -16.65
N HIS A 57 -3.15 33.71 -17.26
CA HIS A 57 -3.85 33.73 -18.53
C HIS A 57 -5.28 33.26 -18.40
N GLY A 58 -5.62 32.48 -17.36
CA GLY A 58 -6.86 31.70 -17.18
C GLY A 58 -8.15 32.50 -16.99
N THR A 59 -9.27 31.90 -17.41
CA THR A 59 -10.62 32.43 -17.21
C THR A 59 -11.07 32.13 -15.78
N ARG A 60 -12.16 32.76 -15.35
CA ARG A 60 -12.77 32.43 -14.05
C ARG A 60 -13.25 30.97 -14.00
N ALA A 61 -13.75 30.44 -15.12
CA ALA A 61 -14.20 29.06 -15.22
C ALA A 61 -13.02 28.06 -15.11
N GLU A 62 -11.91 28.31 -15.81
CA GLU A 62 -10.70 27.48 -15.74
C GLU A 62 -10.08 27.48 -14.33
N ARG A 63 -10.09 28.64 -13.65
CA ARG A 63 -9.67 28.73 -12.23
C ARG A 63 -10.51 27.85 -11.32
N ARG A 64 -11.84 27.91 -11.46
CA ARG A 64 -12.76 27.07 -10.66
C ARG A 64 -12.54 25.58 -10.96
N ALA A 65 -12.44 25.21 -12.23
CA ALA A 65 -12.20 23.82 -12.62
C ALA A 65 -10.88 23.28 -12.04
N LEU A 66 -9.83 24.11 -11.99
CA LEU A 66 -8.58 23.72 -11.35
C LEU A 66 -8.71 23.58 -9.83
N THR A 67 -9.44 24.48 -9.16
CA THR A 67 -9.71 24.35 -7.71
C THR A 67 -10.49 23.09 -7.39
N GLU A 68 -11.53 22.77 -8.17
CA GLU A 68 -12.31 21.53 -8.03
C GLU A 68 -11.42 20.30 -8.27
N PHE A 69 -10.59 20.33 -9.32
CA PHE A 69 -9.61 19.28 -9.60
C PHE A 69 -8.68 19.04 -8.41
N SER A 70 -8.04 20.08 -7.88
CA SER A 70 -7.08 19.95 -6.77
C SER A 70 -7.74 19.34 -5.52
N GLY A 71 -8.99 19.72 -5.23
CA GLY A 71 -9.74 19.14 -4.12
C GLY A 71 -10.01 17.64 -4.29
N VAL A 72 -10.42 17.22 -5.49
CA VAL A 72 -10.62 15.79 -5.80
C VAL A 72 -9.27 15.04 -5.79
N HIS A 73 -8.22 15.64 -6.35
CA HIS A 73 -6.88 15.05 -6.41
C HIS A 73 -6.31 14.80 -5.00
N GLU A 74 -6.41 15.78 -4.11
CA GLU A 74 -5.99 15.65 -2.71
C GLU A 74 -6.76 14.55 -1.97
N ALA A 75 -8.08 14.48 -2.18
CA ALA A 75 -8.90 13.41 -1.60
C ALA A 75 -8.48 12.02 -2.10
N CYS A 76 -8.18 11.88 -3.40
CA CYS A 76 -7.66 10.64 -3.96
C CYS A 76 -6.30 10.25 -3.36
N ILE A 77 -5.39 11.21 -3.15
CA ILE A 77 -4.10 10.96 -2.49
C ILE A 77 -4.32 10.43 -1.08
N LYS A 78 -5.17 11.10 -0.28
CA LYS A 78 -5.44 10.71 1.11
C LYS A 78 -6.01 9.30 1.20
N GLU A 79 -6.99 8.96 0.38
CA GLU A 79 -7.56 7.61 0.41
C GLU A 79 -6.55 6.55 -0.05
N ARG A 80 -5.73 6.84 -1.07
CA ARG A 80 -4.64 5.93 -1.46
C ARG A 80 -3.62 5.72 -0.35
N GLN A 81 -3.26 6.76 0.39
CA GLN A 81 -2.38 6.65 1.56
C GLN A 81 -3.02 5.77 2.64
N ARG A 82 -4.31 5.96 2.93
CA ARG A 82 -5.07 5.13 3.87
C ARG A 82 -5.08 3.66 3.44
N LEU A 83 -5.35 3.38 2.16
CA LEU A 83 -5.30 2.02 1.61
C LEU A 83 -3.90 1.42 1.72
N ALA A 84 -2.85 2.17 1.41
CA ALA A 84 -1.47 1.70 1.56
C ALA A 84 -1.12 1.36 3.01
N GLU A 85 -1.63 2.11 3.97
CA GLU A 85 -1.45 1.83 5.40
C GLU A 85 -2.17 0.54 5.81
N VAL A 86 -3.41 0.34 5.36
CA VAL A 86 -4.15 -0.91 5.56
C VAL A 86 -3.40 -2.10 4.94
N GLN A 87 -2.81 -1.95 3.75
CA GLN A 87 -1.97 -2.99 3.15
C GLN A 87 -0.72 -3.31 3.98
N ARG A 88 -0.06 -2.30 4.54
CA ARG A 88 1.08 -2.52 5.44
C ARG A 88 0.66 -3.31 6.68
N THR A 89 -0.46 -2.95 7.30
CA THR A 89 -1.01 -3.68 8.45
C THR A 89 -1.34 -5.13 8.08
N ARG A 90 -2.07 -5.35 6.97
CA ARG A 90 -2.40 -6.70 6.50
C ARG A 90 -1.17 -7.54 6.20
N ALA A 91 -0.16 -6.97 5.55
CA ALA A 91 1.10 -7.66 5.28
C ALA A 91 1.80 -8.08 6.57
N CYS A 92 1.85 -7.20 7.57
CA CYS A 92 2.45 -7.50 8.86
C CYS A 92 1.68 -8.61 9.60
N GLU A 93 0.35 -8.52 9.67
CA GLU A 93 -0.48 -9.54 10.34
C GLU A 93 -0.42 -10.90 9.63
N ASN A 94 -0.41 -10.92 8.29
CA ASN A 94 -0.21 -12.15 7.52
C ASN A 94 1.17 -12.76 7.76
N ALA A 95 2.22 -11.94 7.85
CA ALA A 95 3.58 -12.42 8.16
C ALA A 95 3.65 -13.04 9.56
N LYS A 96 3.03 -12.41 10.56
CA LYS A 96 2.92 -12.99 11.93
C LYS A 96 2.20 -14.32 11.92
N LEU A 97 1.09 -14.43 11.17
CA LEU A 97 0.34 -15.67 11.04
C LEU A 97 1.17 -16.78 10.39
N LEU A 98 1.86 -16.48 9.29
CA LEU A 98 2.75 -17.43 8.62
C LEU A 98 3.86 -17.91 9.55
N LEU A 99 4.48 -17.01 10.33
CA LEU A 99 5.51 -17.39 11.29
C LEU A 99 4.96 -18.26 12.41
N ALA A 100 3.75 -17.99 12.91
CA ALA A 100 3.11 -18.85 13.90
C ALA A 100 2.88 -20.28 13.35
N HIS A 101 2.48 -20.40 12.08
CA HIS A 101 2.36 -21.69 11.42
C HIS A 101 3.70 -22.40 11.24
N LEU A 102 4.77 -21.68 10.88
CA LEU A 102 6.11 -22.24 10.75
C LEU A 102 6.66 -22.73 12.10
N VAL A 103 6.50 -21.96 13.18
CA VAL A 103 6.88 -22.38 14.53
C VAL A 103 6.13 -23.66 14.95
N ALA A 104 4.82 -23.72 14.69
CA ALA A 104 4.02 -24.90 14.99
C ALA A 104 4.44 -26.12 14.14
N ALA A 105 4.89 -25.91 12.89
CA ALA A 105 5.43 -26.98 12.07
C ALA A 105 6.76 -27.52 12.62
N GLU A 106 7.65 -26.63 13.10
CA GLU A 106 8.88 -27.02 13.78
C GLU A 106 8.62 -27.80 15.07
N ASP A 107 7.56 -27.49 15.81
CA ASP A 107 7.15 -28.32 16.97
C ASP A 107 6.83 -29.76 16.57
N VAL A 108 6.22 -29.96 15.40
CA VAL A 108 5.95 -31.30 14.87
C VAL A 108 7.26 -31.98 14.43
N PHE A 109 8.17 -31.25 13.79
CA PHE A 109 9.48 -31.80 13.42
C PHE A 109 10.34 -32.18 14.63
N LEU A 110 10.30 -31.39 15.70
CA LEU A 110 10.95 -31.72 16.98
C LEU A 110 10.41 -33.01 17.59
N LEU A 111 9.09 -33.20 17.55
CA LEU A 111 8.47 -34.45 18.00
C LEU A 111 8.84 -35.64 17.10
N ALA A 112 8.97 -35.42 15.79
CA ALA A 112 9.31 -36.45 14.81
C ALA A 112 10.81 -36.83 14.81
N ALA A 113 11.70 -35.92 15.22
CA ALA A 113 13.14 -36.15 15.27
C ALA A 113 13.54 -37.32 16.20
N GLY A 114 12.71 -37.62 17.21
CA GLY A 114 12.95 -38.74 18.11
C GLY A 114 14.33 -38.66 18.79
N ASN A 115 15.19 -39.64 18.50
CA ASN A 115 16.56 -39.71 19.04
C ASN A 115 17.64 -39.26 18.04
N ASP A 116 17.28 -38.69 16.88
CA ASP A 116 18.26 -38.15 15.95
C ASP A 116 18.76 -36.78 16.44
N PRO A 117 20.01 -36.68 16.93
CA PRO A 117 20.53 -35.43 17.48
C PRO A 117 20.72 -34.34 16.41
N ALA A 118 20.94 -34.71 15.14
CA ALA A 118 21.12 -33.74 14.07
C ALA A 118 19.79 -33.09 13.70
N ALA A 119 18.75 -33.90 13.49
CA ALA A 119 17.40 -33.43 13.21
C ALA A 119 16.82 -32.59 14.37
N TYR A 120 17.11 -32.98 15.61
CA TYR A 120 16.70 -32.21 16.79
C TYR A 120 17.37 -30.81 16.82
N LEU A 121 18.69 -30.75 16.60
CA LEU A 121 19.42 -29.47 16.60
C LEU A 121 18.94 -28.53 15.48
N GLU A 122 18.68 -29.07 14.29
CA GLU A 122 18.17 -28.30 13.16
C GLU A 122 16.79 -27.69 13.47
N ALA A 123 15.84 -28.49 13.95
CA ALA A 123 14.51 -28.00 14.28
C ALA A 123 14.52 -26.98 15.43
N VAL A 124 15.38 -27.15 16.45
CA VAL A 124 15.56 -26.15 17.52
C VAL A 124 16.12 -24.83 16.96
N ALA A 125 17.12 -24.89 16.10
CA ALA A 125 17.74 -23.70 15.52
C ALA A 125 16.75 -22.94 14.62
N THR A 126 16.03 -23.67 13.76
CA THR A 126 15.02 -23.12 12.84
C THR A 126 13.83 -22.51 13.61
N LYS A 127 13.33 -23.20 14.64
CA LYS A 127 12.28 -22.65 15.52
C LYS A 127 12.70 -21.34 16.17
N ARG A 128 13.91 -21.29 16.76
CA ARG A 128 14.44 -20.05 17.37
C ARG A 128 14.57 -18.91 16.36
N LEU A 129 14.96 -19.20 15.12
CA LEU A 129 15.03 -18.20 14.06
C LEU A 129 13.65 -17.60 13.78
N TYR A 130 12.61 -18.42 13.64
CA TYR A 130 11.25 -17.94 13.40
C TYR A 130 10.69 -17.12 14.58
N GLU A 131 10.97 -17.52 15.82
CA GLU A 131 10.60 -16.76 17.02
C GLU A 131 11.29 -15.38 17.04
N GLN A 132 12.57 -15.29 16.69
CA GLN A 132 13.30 -14.02 16.60
C GLN A 132 12.75 -13.10 15.51
N ILE A 133 12.41 -13.65 14.34
CA ILE A 133 11.79 -12.88 13.25
C ILE A 133 10.42 -12.35 13.70
N SER A 134 9.61 -13.19 14.36
CA SER A 134 8.30 -12.81 14.89
C SER A 134 8.39 -11.67 15.91
N ALA A 135 9.37 -11.75 16.83
CA ALA A 135 9.62 -10.70 17.82
C ALA A 135 9.97 -9.34 17.18
N ARG A 136 10.68 -9.35 16.03
CA ARG A 136 11.04 -8.12 15.29
C ARG A 136 9.89 -7.51 14.50
N LEU A 137 8.88 -8.30 14.12
CA LEU A 137 7.69 -7.84 13.39
C LEU A 137 6.63 -7.20 14.30
N SER A 138 6.72 -7.42 15.61
CA SER A 138 5.90 -6.71 16.57
C SER A 138 6.59 -5.38 16.91
N PRO A 139 5.99 -4.22 16.61
CA PRO A 139 6.60 -2.95 17.03
C PRO A 139 6.71 -2.95 18.55
N SER A 140 7.88 -2.57 19.06
CA SER A 140 8.05 -2.18 20.46
C SER A 140 6.99 -1.13 20.78
N SER A 141 6.10 -1.48 21.71
CA SER A 141 4.99 -0.66 22.17
C SER A 141 5.46 0.66 22.78
#